data_AF-A0AA37KLB0-F1
#
_entry.id   AF-A0AA37KLB0-F1
#
_cell.length_a   1.000
_cell.length_b   1.000
_cell.length_c   1.000
_cell.angle_alpha   90.00
_cell.angle_beta   90.00
_cell.angle_gamma   90.00
#
_symmetry.space_group_name_H-M   'P 1'
#
loop_
_entity.id
_entity.type
_entity.pdbx_description
1 polymer ?
#
loop_
_entity_poly.entity_id
_entity_poly.type
_entity_poly.pdbx_seq_one_letter_code
_entity_poly.pdbx_strand_id
1 'polypeptide(L)'
;MFIHQTVRRNRSEFKIEFEICVKKHIPSLVIGFNLYSIFQYPLARADYNDENKKTSLEPGSYHFTFEIPPYTLSNGEYKIVFDVAERNVKCYTTKKSQLTFNVLQGEDCFGNVFAEDIPIKSSLIRENWLKEIKTY
;
A
#
# COMPACT_ATOMS: atom_id res chain seq x y z
N MET A 1 11.89 -12.03 -9.59
CA MET A 1 11.07 -11.61 -8.45
C MET A 1 9.69 -12.18 -8.66
N PHE A 2 9.12 -12.83 -7.66
CA PHE A 2 7.71 -13.22 -7.63
C PHE A 2 7.01 -12.33 -6.60
N ILE A 3 5.78 -11.91 -6.87
CA ILE A 3 5.01 -11.03 -6.00
C ILE A 3 3.61 -11.64 -5.81
N HIS A 4 3.24 -11.93 -4.57
CA HIS A 4 1.88 -12.32 -4.17
C HIS A 4 1.28 -11.22 -3.28
N GLN A 5 0.00 -10.88 -3.44
CA GLN A 5 -0.60 -9.68 -2.84
C GLN A 5 -1.99 -9.98 -2.30
N THR A 6 -2.34 -9.42 -1.15
CA THR A 6 -3.64 -9.57 -0.51
C THR A 6 -3.98 -8.33 0.32
N VAL A 7 -5.26 -7.99 0.40
CA VAL A 7 -5.77 -6.95 1.31
C VAL A 7 -6.87 -7.58 2.17
N ARG A 8 -6.81 -7.37 3.48
CA ARG A 8 -7.80 -7.88 4.45
C ARG A 8 -8.27 -6.76 5.37
N ARG A 9 -9.56 -6.74 5.69
CA ARG A 9 -10.16 -5.80 6.66
C ARG A 9 -10.43 -6.52 7.97
N ASN A 10 -10.10 -5.90 9.10
CA ASN A 10 -10.50 -6.39 10.44
C ASN A 10 -10.95 -5.22 11.33
N ARG A 11 -12.23 -5.24 11.76
CA ARG A 11 -12.89 -4.35 12.73
C ARG A 11 -12.83 -2.82 12.51
N SER A 12 -11.94 -2.31 11.67
CA SER A 12 -11.82 -0.94 11.14
C SER A 12 -10.44 -0.71 10.47
N GLU A 13 -9.49 -1.63 10.64
CA GLU A 13 -8.13 -1.59 10.09
C GLU A 13 -8.06 -2.29 8.73
N PHE A 14 -7.21 -1.75 7.84
CA PHE A 14 -6.85 -2.41 6.59
C PHE A 14 -5.43 -2.95 6.68
N LYS A 15 -5.30 -4.27 6.54
CA LYS A 15 -4.01 -4.95 6.40
C LYS A 15 -3.73 -5.16 4.92
N ILE A 16 -2.59 -4.66 4.49
CA ILE A 16 -2.09 -4.77 3.13
C ILE A 16 -0.85 -5.64 3.21
N GLU A 17 -0.93 -6.80 2.59
CA GLU A 17 0.07 -7.84 2.69
C GLU A 17 0.60 -8.17 1.30
N PHE A 18 1.90 -8.28 1.17
CA PHE A 18 2.48 -8.85 -0.03
C PHE A 18 3.81 -9.53 0.23
N GLU A 19 4.04 -10.58 -0.54
CA GLU A 19 5.23 -11.42 -0.47
C GLU A 19 6.09 -11.19 -1.68
N ILE A 20 7.39 -11.10 -1.46
CA ILE A 20 8.37 -10.98 -2.53
C ILE A 20 9.49 -12.00 -2.37
N CYS A 21 9.97 -12.51 -3.51
CA CYS A 21 11.20 -13.31 -3.56
C CYS A 21 12.30 -12.54 -4.29
N VAL A 22 13.34 -12.15 -3.56
CA VAL A 22 14.53 -11.45 -4.06
C VAL A 22 15.56 -12.51 -4.46
N LYS A 23 15.84 -12.62 -5.76
CA LYS A 23 16.75 -13.66 -6.30
C LYS A 23 18.23 -13.28 -6.27
N LYS A 24 18.52 -11.99 -6.22
CA LYS A 24 19.86 -11.40 -6.21
C LYS A 24 19.78 -10.05 -5.52
N HIS A 25 20.90 -9.53 -5.02
CA HIS A 25 20.96 -8.19 -4.47
C HIS A 25 20.46 -7.14 -5.50
N ILE A 26 19.59 -6.23 -5.06
CA ILE A 26 19.02 -5.14 -5.88
C ILE A 26 19.34 -3.82 -5.17
N PRO A 27 20.19 -2.96 -5.75
CA PRO A 27 20.46 -1.64 -5.19
C PRO A 27 19.28 -0.69 -5.44
N SER A 28 19.07 0.30 -4.57
CA SER A 28 17.99 1.30 -4.72
C SER A 28 16.59 0.68 -4.90
N LEU A 29 16.31 -0.33 -4.11
CA LEU A 29 15.05 -1.06 -4.09
C LEU A 29 13.94 -0.20 -3.48
N VAL A 30 12.84 -0.11 -4.20
CA VAL A 30 11.58 0.51 -3.79
C VAL A 30 10.59 -0.60 -3.57
N ILE A 31 10.02 -0.67 -2.37
CA ILE A 31 8.96 -1.62 -2.01
C ILE A 31 7.93 -0.88 -1.18
N GLY A 32 6.68 -0.88 -1.62
CA GLY A 32 5.60 -0.20 -0.92
C GLY A 32 4.31 -0.27 -1.70
N PHE A 33 3.42 0.67 -1.42
CA PHE A 33 2.21 0.86 -2.20
C PHE A 33 1.80 2.33 -2.25
N ASN A 34 1.04 2.67 -3.27
CA ASN A 34 0.35 3.94 -3.41
C ASN A 34 -1.15 3.69 -3.28
N LEU A 35 -1.82 4.48 -2.45
CA LEU A 35 -3.26 4.52 -2.31
C LEU A 35 -3.80 5.64 -3.20
N TYR A 36 -4.81 5.31 -3.98
CA TYR A 36 -5.54 6.24 -4.85
C TYR A 36 -7.02 6.23 -4.53
N SER A 37 -7.68 7.35 -4.77
CA SER A 37 -9.13 7.34 -4.97
C SER A 37 -9.48 6.64 -6.29
N ILE A 38 -10.74 6.25 -6.47
CA ILE A 38 -11.20 5.66 -7.73
C ILE A 38 -11.01 6.58 -8.94
N PHE A 39 -11.00 7.91 -8.72
CA PHE A 39 -10.72 8.92 -9.76
C PHE A 39 -9.24 9.08 -10.09
N GLN A 40 -8.38 8.18 -9.59
CA GLN A 40 -6.93 8.16 -9.82
C GLN A 40 -6.16 9.31 -9.17
N TYR A 41 -6.75 9.99 -8.20
CA TYR A 41 -6.00 10.95 -7.40
C TYR A 41 -5.14 10.22 -6.36
N PRO A 42 -3.84 10.53 -6.25
CA PRO A 42 -3.00 9.95 -5.22
C PRO A 42 -3.44 10.48 -3.85
N LEU A 43 -3.58 9.56 -2.90
CA LEU A 43 -4.02 9.84 -1.53
C LEU A 43 -2.89 9.63 -0.51
N ALA A 44 -2.20 8.50 -0.60
CA ALA A 44 -1.13 8.19 0.31
C ALA A 44 -0.08 7.29 -0.34
N ARG A 45 1.11 7.29 0.24
CA ARG A 45 2.17 6.33 -0.08
C ARG A 45 2.80 5.84 1.22
N ALA A 46 3.11 4.55 1.26
CA ALA A 46 3.91 3.94 2.31
C ALA A 46 4.98 3.05 1.69
N ASP A 47 6.24 3.25 2.09
CA ASP A 47 7.38 2.46 1.66
C ASP A 47 7.98 1.66 2.84
N TYR A 48 8.57 0.50 2.56
CA TYR A 48 9.16 -0.38 3.58
C TYR A 48 10.35 0.24 4.34
N ASN A 49 10.87 1.34 3.84
CA ASN A 49 12.08 2.00 4.33
C ASN A 49 11.82 3.46 4.72
N ASP A 50 10.58 3.84 5.00
CA ASP A 50 10.25 5.20 5.45
C ASP A 50 10.96 5.57 6.76
N GLU A 51 11.15 4.61 7.66
CA GLU A 51 11.85 4.82 8.95
C GLU A 51 13.20 4.11 9.07
N ASN A 52 13.63 3.41 8.02
CA ASN A 52 14.92 2.74 8.02
C ASN A 52 15.72 3.17 6.79
N LYS A 53 17.02 3.40 6.95
CA LYS A 53 17.88 3.86 5.84
C LYS A 53 18.19 2.75 4.83
N LYS A 54 17.43 1.65 4.79
CA LYS A 54 17.68 0.54 3.87
C LYS A 54 17.32 0.97 2.46
N THR A 55 18.19 0.62 1.52
CA THR A 55 17.98 0.87 0.09
C THR A 55 18.08 -0.42 -0.72
N SER A 56 18.21 -1.57 -0.06
CA SER A 56 18.33 -2.89 -0.67
C SER A 56 17.83 -3.96 0.29
N LEU A 57 17.67 -5.18 -0.25
CA LEU A 57 17.46 -6.41 0.50
C LEU A 57 18.40 -7.49 -0.01
N GLU A 58 18.80 -8.39 0.88
CA GLU A 58 19.56 -9.58 0.50
C GLU A 58 18.67 -10.58 -0.25
N PRO A 59 19.26 -11.54 -0.97
CA PRO A 59 18.48 -12.63 -1.57
C PRO A 59 17.72 -13.40 -0.49
N GLY A 60 16.42 -13.63 -0.70
CA GLY A 60 15.54 -14.24 0.29
C GLY A 60 14.06 -14.04 -0.02
N SER A 61 13.21 -14.66 0.78
CA SER A 61 11.75 -14.46 0.71
C SER A 61 11.31 -13.56 1.85
N TYR A 62 10.51 -12.56 1.51
CA TYR A 62 10.06 -11.55 2.45
C TYR A 62 8.54 -11.42 2.42
N HIS A 63 7.93 -11.26 3.57
CA HIS A 63 6.51 -10.94 3.73
C HIS A 63 6.40 -9.57 4.40
N PHE A 64 5.74 -8.63 3.72
CA PHE A 64 5.51 -7.27 4.20
C PHE A 64 4.08 -7.13 4.67
N THR A 65 3.90 -6.57 5.85
CA THR A 65 2.59 -6.21 6.40
C THR A 65 2.55 -4.71 6.65
N PHE A 66 1.64 -4.03 5.94
CA PHE A 66 1.28 -2.65 6.18
C PHE A 66 -0.12 -2.57 6.79
N GLU A 67 -0.36 -1.57 7.63
CA GLU A 67 -1.64 -1.37 8.29
C GLU A 67 -2.07 0.10 8.20
N ILE A 68 -3.19 0.34 7.53
CA ILE A 68 -3.85 1.65 7.53
C ILE A 68 -4.68 1.74 8.82
N PRO A 69 -4.43 2.75 9.68
CA PRO A 69 -5.15 2.91 10.94
C PRO A 69 -6.67 3.05 10.74
N PRO A 70 -7.46 2.71 11.77
CA PRO A 70 -8.91 2.94 11.78
C PRO A 70 -9.27 4.38 11.43
N TYR A 71 -10.42 4.57 10.76
CA TYR A 71 -11.00 5.89 10.47
C TYR A 71 -10.12 6.82 9.63
N THR A 72 -9.07 6.29 9.00
CA THR A 72 -8.19 7.05 8.10
C THR A 72 -8.87 7.32 6.76
N LEU A 73 -9.68 6.38 6.27
CA LEU A 73 -10.38 6.46 5.00
C LEU A 73 -11.86 6.78 5.23
N SER A 74 -12.41 7.66 4.40
CA SER A 74 -13.83 8.01 4.39
C SER A 74 -14.64 6.99 3.57
N ASN A 75 -15.95 7.14 3.51
CA ASN A 75 -16.78 6.34 2.61
C ASN A 75 -16.36 6.58 1.15
N GLY A 76 -16.21 5.50 0.39
CA GLY A 76 -15.89 5.56 -1.04
C GLY A 76 -15.12 4.36 -1.57
N GLU A 77 -14.80 4.41 -2.86
CA GLU A 77 -14.01 3.41 -3.56
C GLU A 77 -12.53 3.83 -3.70
N TYR A 78 -11.64 2.89 -3.39
CA TYR A 78 -10.20 3.11 -3.33
C TYR A 78 -9.43 2.05 -4.11
N LYS A 79 -8.24 2.43 -4.56
CA LYS A 79 -7.32 1.57 -5.30
C LYS A 79 -5.93 1.58 -4.67
N ILE A 80 -5.42 0.42 -4.31
CA ILE A 80 -4.03 0.19 -3.96
C ILE A 80 -3.28 -0.22 -5.22
N VAL A 81 -2.16 0.45 -5.48
CA VAL A 81 -1.19 0.08 -6.50
C VAL A 81 0.12 -0.26 -5.80
N PHE A 82 0.50 -1.53 -5.83
CA PHE A 82 1.76 -1.96 -5.26
C PHE A 82 2.92 -1.42 -6.11
N ASP A 83 3.96 -0.94 -5.43
CA ASP A 83 5.14 -0.35 -6.05
C ASP A 83 6.37 -1.13 -5.63
N VAL A 84 6.89 -1.91 -6.57
CA VAL A 84 8.08 -2.73 -6.38
C VAL A 84 8.98 -2.48 -7.59
N ALA A 85 10.10 -1.81 -7.35
CA ALA A 85 10.95 -1.33 -8.42
C ALA A 85 12.42 -1.22 -7.98
N GLU A 86 13.30 -1.23 -8.95
CA GLU A 86 14.65 -0.69 -8.83
C GLU A 86 14.64 0.72 -9.39
N ARG A 87 14.96 1.71 -8.54
CA ARG A 87 14.84 3.14 -8.88
C ARG A 87 15.57 3.46 -10.18
N ASN A 88 14.85 4.07 -11.13
CA ASN A 88 15.36 4.48 -12.46
C ASN A 88 15.88 3.32 -13.35
N VAL A 89 15.68 2.06 -12.97
CA VAL A 89 16.16 0.90 -13.73
C VAL A 89 14.99 0.05 -14.21
N LYS A 90 14.12 -0.41 -13.29
CA LYS A 90 13.08 -1.38 -13.64
C LYS A 90 11.93 -1.40 -12.65
N CYS A 91 10.70 -1.35 -13.16
CA CYS A 91 9.51 -1.69 -12.39
C CYS A 91 9.25 -3.20 -12.45
N TYR A 92 9.04 -3.84 -11.30
CA TYR A 92 8.76 -5.27 -11.19
C TYR A 92 7.26 -5.57 -11.07
N THR A 93 6.42 -4.58 -10.78
CA THR A 93 4.97 -4.75 -10.68
C THR A 93 4.31 -4.77 -12.06
N THR A 94 3.14 -5.41 -12.15
CA THR A 94 2.38 -5.52 -13.40
C THR A 94 0.99 -4.89 -13.23
N LYS A 95 0.17 -4.85 -14.28
CA LYS A 95 -1.23 -4.40 -14.16
C LYS A 95 -2.05 -5.22 -13.15
N LYS A 96 -1.64 -6.47 -12.88
CA LYS A 96 -2.26 -7.33 -11.85
C LYS A 96 -1.88 -6.94 -10.42
N SER A 97 -0.93 -6.02 -10.26
CA SER A 97 -0.44 -5.55 -8.97
C SER A 97 -1.28 -4.38 -8.42
N GLN A 98 -2.60 -4.46 -8.60
CA GLN A 98 -3.55 -3.43 -8.20
C GLN A 98 -4.73 -4.13 -7.53
N LEU A 99 -5.24 -3.54 -6.44
CA LEU A 99 -6.41 -4.02 -5.72
C LEU A 99 -7.35 -2.86 -5.47
N THR A 100 -8.63 -3.07 -5.75
CA THR A 100 -9.69 -2.10 -5.50
C THR A 100 -10.54 -2.60 -4.34
N PHE A 101 -10.98 -1.69 -3.47
CA PHE A 101 -11.85 -2.01 -2.35
C PHE A 101 -12.76 -0.83 -2.01
N ASN A 102 -13.89 -1.15 -1.38
CA ASN A 102 -14.86 -0.15 -0.93
C ASN A 102 -14.80 0.00 0.59
N VAL A 103 -14.81 1.25 1.03
CA VAL A 103 -15.01 1.61 2.43
C VAL A 103 -16.45 2.06 2.56
N LEU A 104 -17.21 1.31 3.36
CA LEU A 104 -18.58 1.64 3.70
C LEU A 104 -18.63 2.20 5.12
N GLN A 105 -19.34 3.30 5.29
CA GLN A 105 -19.61 3.87 6.62
C GLN A 105 -20.46 2.90 7.46
N GLY A 106 -20.19 2.86 8.77
CA GLY A 106 -21.00 2.13 9.73
C GLY A 106 -22.35 2.80 9.99
N GLU A 107 -23.26 2.06 10.61
CA GLU A 107 -24.61 2.56 10.96
C GLU A 107 -24.60 3.73 11.95
N ASP A 108 -23.51 3.90 12.70
CA ASP A 108 -23.31 5.01 13.64
C ASP A 108 -22.97 6.34 12.97
N CYS A 109 -22.81 6.35 11.63
CA CYS A 109 -22.43 7.51 10.83
C CYS A 109 -21.15 8.22 11.34
N PHE A 110 -20.25 7.50 12.01
CA PHE A 110 -18.99 8.07 12.49
C PHE A 110 -18.07 8.45 11.31
N GLY A 111 -17.38 9.58 11.44
CA GLY A 111 -16.46 10.10 10.41
C GLY A 111 -17.09 11.07 9.41
N ASN A 112 -16.32 11.42 8.36
CA ASN A 112 -16.77 12.36 7.34
C ASN A 112 -17.69 11.68 6.31
N VAL A 113 -18.94 12.11 6.27
CA VAL A 113 -19.97 11.62 5.33
C VAL A 113 -19.77 12.18 3.91
N PHE A 114 -19.03 13.28 3.77
CA PHE A 114 -18.66 13.82 2.47
C PHE A 114 -17.56 12.93 1.88
N ALA A 115 -17.99 12.01 1.01
CA ALA A 115 -17.24 10.89 0.46
C ALA A 115 -16.02 11.26 -0.40
N GLU A 116 -15.17 10.26 -0.66
CA GLU A 116 -14.15 10.26 -1.74
C GLU A 116 -14.77 10.01 -3.12
N ASP A 117 -16.10 9.87 -3.23
CA ASP A 117 -16.84 9.66 -4.48
C ASP A 117 -17.05 10.96 -5.29
N ILE A 118 -16.21 11.98 -5.06
CA ILE A 118 -16.19 13.22 -5.86
C ILE A 118 -14.78 13.47 -6.44
N PRO A 119 -14.67 13.89 -7.71
CA PRO A 119 -13.39 14.02 -8.41
C PRO A 119 -12.62 15.31 -8.06
N ILE A 120 -12.86 15.90 -6.89
CA ILE A 120 -12.25 17.17 -6.48
C ILE A 120 -11.35 17.03 -5.25
N LYS A 121 -11.30 15.85 -4.62
CA LYS A 121 -10.50 15.60 -3.42
C LYS A 121 -9.23 14.83 -3.78
N SER A 122 -8.09 15.42 -3.42
CA SER A 122 -6.79 14.80 -3.55
C SER A 122 -5.83 15.41 -2.54
N SER A 123 -5.05 14.57 -1.87
CA SER A 123 -3.96 14.97 -0.97
C SER A 123 -2.93 13.87 -1.04
N LEU A 124 -1.65 14.14 -1.23
CA LEU A 124 -0.63 13.10 -1.14
C LEU A 124 0.09 13.21 0.20
N ILE A 125 -0.14 12.23 1.08
CA ILE A 125 0.60 12.09 2.34
C ILE A 125 1.56 10.90 2.27
N ARG A 126 2.66 10.99 3.02
CA ARG A 126 3.61 9.89 3.19
C ARG A 126 3.48 9.39 4.61
N GLU A 127 3.08 8.14 4.77
CA GLU A 127 2.68 7.58 6.05
C GLU A 127 3.51 6.36 6.40
N ASN A 128 3.97 6.30 7.65
CA ASN A 128 4.63 5.11 8.16
C ASN A 128 3.59 4.06 8.59
N TRP A 129 3.09 3.32 7.61
CA TRP A 129 2.13 2.22 7.84
C TRP A 129 2.79 0.84 7.88
N LEU A 130 4.12 0.75 7.73
CA LEU A 130 4.81 -0.51 7.85
C LEU A 130 4.70 -1.03 9.28
N LYS A 131 4.15 -2.23 9.46
CA LYS A 131 4.08 -2.89 10.78
C LYS A 131 5.15 -3.95 10.95
N GLU A 132 5.35 -4.78 9.92
CA GLU A 132 6.21 -5.94 10.04
C GLU A 132 6.84 -6.33 8.71
N ILE A 133 8.09 -6.81 8.78
CA ILE A 133 8.77 -7.50 7.68
C ILE A 133 9.25 -8.86 8.23
N LYS A 134 8.68 -9.96 7.73
CA LYS A 134 9.18 -11.32 8.00
C LYS A 134 10.09 -11.78 6.88
N THR A 135 11.12 -12.55 7.25
CA THR A 135 12.06 -13.17 6.30
C THR A 135 12.01 -14.68 6.48
N TYR A 136 12.07 -15.42 5.38
CA TYR A 136 12.08 -16.89 5.33
C TYR A 136 13.26 -17.41 4.52
#